data_AF-A0A950PJJ0-F1
#
_entry.id   AF-A0A950PJJ0-F1
#
_cell.length_a   1.000
_cell.length_b   1.000
_cell.length_c   1.000
_cell.angle_alpha   90.00
_cell.angle_beta   90.00
_cell.angle_gamma   90.00
#
_symmetry.space_group_name_H-M   'P 1'
#
loop_
_entity.id
_entity.type
_entity.pdbx_description
1 polymer ?
#
loop_
_entity_poly.entity_id
_entity_poly.type
_entity_poly.pdbx_seq_one_letter_code
_entity_poly.pdbx_strand_id
1 'polypeptide(L)'
;MVTLRKPTAPTTEAIDRFCRHFDDLFARLAERTALRHYLIGLLLPRERNKTLTELAALVPGADRQRLHHFLHDAPWDSAAVNARRLELWREHPDLGPHTNWVLIIDETGDPKRGHGIVLASQQYLGKLGHV
;
A
#
# COMPACT_ATOMS: atom_id res chain seq x y z
N MET A 1 8.42 26.96 -16.53
CA MET A 1 8.79 25.75 -17.31
C MET A 1 8.56 24.54 -16.39
N VAL A 2 7.61 23.66 -16.68
CA VAL A 2 7.36 22.47 -15.84
C VAL A 2 8.44 21.44 -16.17
N THR A 3 9.31 21.13 -15.22
CA THR A 3 10.30 20.06 -15.38
C THR A 3 9.58 18.72 -15.45
N LEU A 4 9.72 18.02 -16.58
CA LEU A 4 9.17 16.67 -16.73
C LEU A 4 9.77 15.74 -15.67
N ARG A 5 8.92 15.01 -14.97
CA ARG A 5 9.35 14.03 -13.97
C ARG A 5 10.11 12.92 -14.66
N LYS A 6 11.26 12.52 -14.11
CA LYS A 6 11.99 11.34 -14.57
C LYS A 6 11.10 10.09 -14.42
N PRO A 7 10.95 9.27 -15.48
CA PRO A 7 10.17 8.04 -15.41
C PRO A 7 10.85 7.01 -14.50
N THR A 8 10.04 6.13 -13.90
CA THR A 8 10.54 4.93 -13.21
C THR A 8 11.07 3.92 -14.22
N ALA A 9 11.96 3.04 -13.77
CA ALA A 9 12.25 1.83 -14.54
C ALA A 9 10.96 0.98 -14.65
N PRO A 10 10.72 0.34 -15.79
CA PRO A 10 9.57 -0.55 -15.94
C PRO A 10 9.68 -1.73 -14.97
N THR A 11 8.55 -2.16 -14.44
CA THR A 11 8.43 -3.33 -13.57
C THR A 11 7.56 -4.40 -14.23
N THR A 12 6.37 -4.69 -13.69
CA THR A 12 5.34 -5.46 -14.38
C THR A 12 4.27 -4.50 -14.90
N GLU A 13 3.69 -4.80 -16.06
CA GLU A 13 2.74 -3.91 -16.71
C GLU A 13 1.54 -3.57 -15.82
N ALA A 14 1.01 -4.56 -15.08
CA ALA A 14 -0.11 -4.38 -14.16
C ALA A 14 0.25 -3.41 -13.02
N ILE A 15 1.44 -3.56 -12.44
CA ILE A 15 1.90 -2.70 -11.34
C ILE A 15 2.18 -1.29 -11.86
N ASP A 16 2.85 -1.15 -13.00
CA ASP A 16 3.14 0.17 -13.57
C ASP A 16 1.85 0.89 -13.95
N ARG A 17 0.86 0.18 -14.50
CA ARG A 17 -0.46 0.72 -14.82
C ARG A 17 -1.19 1.20 -13.57
N PHE A 18 -1.23 0.38 -12.54
CA PHE A 18 -1.86 0.75 -11.27
C PHE A 18 -1.15 1.94 -10.61
N CYS A 19 0.19 1.92 -10.52
CA CYS A 19 0.96 2.97 -9.85
C CYS A 19 0.90 4.32 -10.58
N ARG A 20 0.66 4.35 -11.91
CA ARG A 20 0.48 5.60 -12.65
C ARG A 20 -0.64 6.46 -12.10
N HIS A 21 -1.68 5.86 -11.52
CA HIS A 21 -2.77 6.59 -10.89
C HIS A 21 -2.36 7.33 -9.61
N PHE A 22 -1.15 7.11 -9.09
CA PHE A 22 -0.67 7.74 -7.86
C PHE A 22 0.65 8.50 -8.05
N ASP A 23 1.29 8.40 -9.21
CA ASP A 23 2.63 8.97 -9.46
C ASP A 23 2.71 10.48 -9.20
N ASP A 24 1.58 11.20 -9.31
CA ASP A 24 1.49 12.62 -9.01
C ASP A 24 1.55 12.96 -7.53
N LEU A 25 1.20 12.02 -6.66
CA LEU A 25 1.23 12.15 -5.20
C LEU A 25 2.65 11.94 -4.62
N PHE A 26 3.59 11.43 -5.44
CA PHE A 26 4.97 11.17 -5.03
C PHE A 26 5.92 12.11 -5.75
N ALA A 27 6.55 13.00 -4.99
CA ALA A 27 7.43 14.02 -5.54
C ALA A 27 8.68 13.40 -6.18
N ARG A 28 9.29 12.42 -5.49
CA ARG A 28 10.62 11.91 -5.86
C ARG A 28 10.54 10.63 -6.68
N LEU A 29 11.50 10.45 -7.59
CA LEU A 29 11.66 9.20 -8.34
C LEU A 29 11.83 8.00 -7.38
N ALA A 30 12.60 8.19 -6.30
CA ALA A 30 12.83 7.13 -5.32
C ALA A 30 11.53 6.64 -4.66
N GLU A 31 10.58 7.54 -4.37
CA GLU A 31 9.28 7.20 -3.78
C GLU A 31 8.43 6.40 -4.77
N ARG A 32 8.33 6.87 -6.03
CA ARG A 32 7.59 6.17 -7.09
C ARG A 32 8.16 4.77 -7.40
N THR A 33 9.48 4.64 -7.38
CA THR A 33 10.15 3.35 -7.54
C THR A 33 9.91 2.44 -6.33
N ALA A 34 10.03 2.97 -5.11
CA ALA A 34 9.81 2.19 -3.90
C ALA A 34 8.37 1.69 -3.76
N LEU A 35 7.37 2.49 -4.13
CA LEU A 35 5.97 2.06 -4.18
C LEU A 35 5.80 0.81 -5.06
N ARG A 36 6.36 0.83 -6.28
CA ARG A 36 6.27 -0.30 -7.21
C ARG A 36 6.91 -1.55 -6.64
N HIS A 37 8.13 -1.44 -6.12
CA HIS A 37 8.82 -2.56 -5.49
C HIS A 37 8.07 -3.11 -4.28
N TYR A 38 7.51 -2.22 -3.46
CA TYR A 38 6.74 -2.59 -2.28
C TYR A 38 5.46 -3.35 -2.66
N LEU A 39 4.69 -2.85 -3.63
CA LEU A 39 3.46 -3.50 -4.10
C LEU A 39 3.74 -4.85 -4.76
N ILE A 40 4.80 -4.95 -5.59
CA ILE A 40 5.23 -6.24 -6.15
C ILE A 40 5.49 -7.21 -5.00
N GLY A 41 6.30 -6.82 -4.02
CA GLY A 41 6.62 -7.64 -2.87
C GLY A 41 5.40 -8.09 -2.07
N LEU A 42 4.42 -7.20 -1.86
CA LEU A 42 3.19 -7.52 -1.15
C LEU A 42 2.27 -8.47 -1.93
N LEU A 43 2.35 -8.49 -3.25
CA LEU A 43 1.50 -9.31 -4.14
C LEU A 43 2.14 -10.65 -4.51
N LEU A 44 3.40 -10.89 -4.13
CA LEU A 44 4.03 -12.21 -4.26
C LEU A 44 3.32 -13.27 -3.38
N PRO A 45 3.43 -14.57 -3.75
CA PRO A 45 2.79 -15.67 -3.01
C PRO A 45 3.08 -15.64 -1.50
N ARG A 46 2.07 -16.03 -0.72
CA ARG A 46 2.02 -15.86 0.75
C ARG A 46 2.93 -16.83 1.52
N GLU A 47 3.68 -17.67 0.84
CA GLU A 47 4.58 -18.67 1.44
C GLU A 47 5.77 -18.03 2.17
N ARG A 48 6.03 -16.73 1.95
CA ARG A 48 7.09 -15.98 2.62
C ARG A 48 6.54 -14.84 3.46
N ASN A 49 7.27 -14.55 4.55
CA ASN A 49 6.95 -13.45 5.44
C ASN A 49 7.05 -12.11 4.70
N LYS A 50 6.09 -11.21 4.87
CA LYS A 50 6.08 -9.89 4.22
C LYS A 50 6.94 -8.85 4.95
N THR A 51 8.09 -9.26 5.47
CA THR A 51 9.03 -8.34 6.12
C THR A 51 9.81 -7.55 5.06
N LEU A 52 10.26 -6.34 5.39
CA LEU A 52 11.05 -5.52 4.45
C LEU A 52 12.33 -6.22 3.96
N THR A 53 12.95 -7.04 4.80
CA THR A 53 14.12 -7.85 4.43
C THR A 53 13.77 -8.87 3.35
N GLU A 54 12.68 -9.62 3.53
CA GLU A 54 12.22 -10.60 2.55
C GLU A 54 11.79 -9.92 1.25
N LEU A 55 11.03 -8.82 1.33
CA LEU A 55 10.62 -8.08 0.13
C LEU A 55 11.82 -7.58 -0.67
N ALA A 56 12.85 -7.06 0.00
CA ALA A 56 14.08 -6.62 -0.65
C ALA A 56 14.87 -7.77 -1.28
N ALA A 57 14.84 -8.96 -0.68
CA ALA A 57 15.50 -10.14 -1.24
C ALA A 57 14.74 -10.73 -2.45
N LEU A 58 13.43 -10.60 -2.47
CA LEU A 58 12.55 -11.20 -3.48
C LEU A 58 12.36 -10.33 -4.73
N VAL A 59 12.32 -9.00 -4.57
CA VAL A 59 11.97 -8.09 -5.65
C VAL A 59 13.26 -7.56 -6.32
N PRO A 60 13.49 -7.85 -7.62
CA PRO A 60 14.68 -7.37 -8.30
C PRO A 60 14.83 -5.85 -8.23
N GLY A 61 16.01 -5.38 -7.81
CA GLY A 61 16.31 -3.95 -7.67
C GLY A 61 15.70 -3.27 -6.44
N ALA A 62 14.95 -4.00 -5.60
CA ALA A 62 14.53 -3.51 -4.30
C ALA A 62 15.71 -3.47 -3.32
N ASP A 63 15.61 -2.58 -2.35
CA ASP A 63 16.60 -2.42 -1.28
C ASP A 63 15.87 -2.20 0.03
N ARG A 64 16.33 -2.89 1.08
CA ARG A 64 15.68 -2.87 2.40
C ARG A 64 15.64 -1.47 3.00
N GLN A 65 16.73 -0.70 2.88
CA GLN A 65 16.81 0.63 3.45
C GLN A 65 15.91 1.62 2.70
N ARG A 66 15.85 1.53 1.37
CA ARG A 66 14.93 2.33 0.55
C ARG A 66 13.47 2.03 0.85
N LEU A 67 13.11 0.75 1.01
CA LEU A 67 11.75 0.37 1.40
C LEU A 67 11.40 0.86 2.82
N HIS A 68 12.34 0.77 3.76
CA HIS A 68 12.16 1.30 5.11
C HIS A 68 11.93 2.81 5.07
N HIS A 69 12.82 3.56 4.43
CA HIS A 69 12.69 5.01 4.30
C HIS A 69 11.37 5.37 3.59
N PHE A 70 10.96 4.62 2.57
CA PHE A 70 9.68 4.85 1.90
C PHE A 70 8.49 4.71 2.85
N LEU A 71 8.45 3.70 3.72
CA LEU A 71 7.32 3.51 4.64
C LEU A 71 7.36 4.43 5.87
N HIS A 72 8.54 4.83 6.31
CA HIS A 72 8.72 5.53 7.59
C HIS A 72 9.00 7.04 7.43
N ASP A 73 9.91 7.42 6.53
CA ASP A 73 10.50 8.77 6.48
C ASP A 73 10.04 9.59 5.27
N ALA A 74 9.59 8.94 4.20
CA ALA A 74 9.21 9.63 2.97
C ALA A 74 7.96 10.49 3.19
N PRO A 75 7.95 11.77 2.74
CA PRO A 75 6.92 12.73 3.09
C PRO A 75 5.69 12.65 2.17
N TRP A 76 5.21 11.45 1.86
CA TRP A 76 3.97 11.28 1.11
C TRP A 76 2.76 11.34 2.04
N ASP A 77 1.66 11.90 1.54
CA ASP A 77 0.42 12.07 2.30
C ASP A 77 -0.44 10.81 2.20
N SER A 78 -0.57 10.09 3.32
CA SER A 78 -1.38 8.87 3.40
C SER A 78 -2.88 9.11 3.17
N ALA A 79 -3.39 10.28 3.58
CA ALA A 79 -4.78 10.64 3.37
C ALA A 79 -5.04 10.91 1.88
N ALA A 80 -4.12 11.60 1.19
CA ALA A 80 -4.21 11.84 -0.25
C ALA A 80 -4.15 10.52 -1.05
N VAL A 81 -3.26 9.60 -0.70
CA VAL A 81 -3.19 8.28 -1.34
C VAL A 81 -4.50 7.50 -1.12
N ASN A 82 -5.06 7.54 0.09
CA ASN A 82 -6.32 6.86 0.37
C ASN A 82 -7.51 7.51 -0.35
N ALA A 83 -7.55 8.84 -0.47
CA ALA A 83 -8.57 9.56 -1.24
C ALA A 83 -8.52 9.14 -2.72
N ARG A 84 -7.33 9.13 -3.34
CA ARG A 84 -7.15 8.65 -4.71
C ARG A 84 -7.57 7.19 -4.88
N ARG A 85 -7.28 6.32 -3.90
CA ARG A 85 -7.74 4.92 -3.91
C ARG A 85 -9.28 4.83 -3.92
N LEU A 86 -9.96 5.66 -3.14
CA LEU A 86 -11.43 5.70 -3.08
C LEU A 86 -12.03 6.26 -4.38
N GLU A 87 -11.41 7.28 -4.98
CA GLU A 87 -11.80 7.80 -6.30
C GLU A 87 -11.74 6.70 -7.36
N LEU A 88 -10.60 6.00 -7.47
CA LEU A 88 -10.43 4.90 -8.42
C LEU A 88 -11.41 3.75 -8.19
N TRP A 89 -11.69 3.42 -6.93
CA TRP A 89 -12.68 2.39 -6.61
C TRP A 89 -14.09 2.82 -7.01
N ARG A 90 -14.48 4.08 -6.74
CA ARG A 90 -15.80 4.63 -7.11
C ARG A 90 -16.01 4.68 -8.62
N GLU A 91 -14.95 4.96 -9.37
CA GLU A 91 -14.96 5.02 -10.84
C GLU A 91 -14.85 3.64 -11.51
N HIS A 92 -14.52 2.58 -10.75
CA HIS A 92 -14.34 1.25 -11.31
C HIS A 92 -15.69 0.69 -11.82
N PRO A 93 -15.78 0.25 -13.09
CA PRO A 93 -17.06 -0.15 -13.70
C PRO A 93 -17.73 -1.32 -12.96
N ASP A 94 -16.95 -2.31 -12.52
CA ASP A 94 -17.49 -3.51 -11.87
C ASP A 94 -17.52 -3.45 -10.32
N LEU A 95 -16.58 -2.71 -9.71
CA LEU A 95 -16.38 -2.71 -8.25
C LEU A 95 -16.95 -1.47 -7.57
N GLY A 96 -17.09 -0.38 -8.32
CA GLY A 96 -17.68 0.86 -7.82
C GLY A 96 -19.21 0.76 -7.68
N PRO A 97 -19.85 1.77 -7.08
CA PRO A 97 -21.30 1.80 -6.98
C PRO A 97 -21.99 1.76 -8.36
N HIS A 98 -22.85 0.77 -8.57
CA HIS A 98 -23.65 0.55 -9.78
C HIS A 98 -24.99 -0.07 -9.39
N THR A 99 -25.95 -0.27 -10.28
CA THR A 99 -27.33 -0.66 -9.89
C THR A 99 -27.44 -1.91 -8.98
N ASN A 100 -26.50 -2.85 -9.08
CA ASN A 100 -26.54 -4.14 -8.36
C ASN A 100 -25.42 -4.30 -7.32
N TRP A 101 -24.76 -3.22 -6.92
CA TRP A 101 -23.67 -3.29 -5.96
C TRP A 101 -24.14 -3.62 -4.54
N VAL A 102 -23.24 -4.21 -3.74
CA VAL A 102 -23.43 -4.45 -2.31
C VAL A 102 -22.24 -3.87 -1.57
N LEU A 103 -22.49 -3.05 -0.54
CA LEU A 103 -21.46 -2.60 0.40
C LEU A 103 -21.45 -3.51 1.62
N ILE A 104 -20.33 -4.20 1.83
CA ILE A 104 -20.10 -4.95 3.06
C ILE A 104 -19.28 -4.06 3.99
N ILE A 105 -19.89 -3.66 5.10
CA ILE A 105 -19.19 -2.99 6.20
C ILE A 105 -19.10 -4.01 7.33
N ASP A 106 -17.87 -4.38 7.66
CA ASP A 106 -17.58 -5.29 8.77
C ASP A 106 -16.44 -4.71 9.60
N GLU A 107 -16.49 -4.93 10.90
CA GLU A 107 -15.39 -4.52 11.79
C GLU A 107 -14.26 -5.53 11.65
N THR A 108 -13.07 -5.06 11.26
CA THR A 108 -11.86 -5.89 11.26
C THR A 108 -11.02 -5.59 12.49
N GLY A 109 -10.83 -6.61 13.31
CA GLY A 109 -9.91 -6.61 14.43
C GLY A 109 -8.53 -7.14 14.06
N ASP A 110 -7.47 -6.52 14.57
CA ASP A 110 -6.11 -7.05 14.46
C ASP A 110 -5.52 -7.15 15.88
N PRO A 111 -5.48 -8.36 16.49
CA PRO A 111 -4.99 -8.56 17.84
C PRO A 111 -3.54 -8.10 17.97
N LYS A 112 -3.36 -6.90 18.53
CA LYS A 112 -2.06 -6.27 18.75
C LYS A 112 -1.80 -6.15 20.24
N ARG A 113 -0.60 -6.54 20.68
CA ARG A 113 -0.14 -6.38 22.07
C ARG A 113 1.26 -5.77 22.07
N GLY A 114 1.40 -4.59 22.66
CA GLY A 114 2.70 -3.94 22.81
C GLY A 114 2.58 -2.42 22.95
N HIS A 115 3.59 -1.81 23.58
CA HIS A 115 3.75 -0.36 23.64
C HIS A 115 4.47 0.09 22.35
N GLY A 116 3.85 0.99 21.58
CA GLY A 116 4.43 1.52 20.33
C GLY A 116 3.81 0.99 19.03
N ILE A 117 2.70 0.24 19.10
CA ILE A 117 1.97 -0.20 17.91
C ILE A 117 0.80 0.75 17.64
N VAL A 118 0.77 1.34 16.43
CA VAL A 118 -0.34 2.20 15.97
C VAL A 118 -1.63 1.38 15.91
N LEU A 119 -2.73 1.94 16.43
CA LEU A 119 -4.05 1.28 16.60
C LEU A 119 -4.05 0.07 17.56
N ALA A 120 -3.10 0.00 18.49
CA ALA A 120 -3.12 -0.96 19.62
C ALA A 120 -3.92 -0.48 20.83
N SER A 121 -4.71 0.60 20.68
CA SER A 121 -5.76 0.94 21.63
C SER A 121 -6.72 -0.24 21.80
N GLN A 122 -7.40 -0.33 22.95
CA GLN A 122 -8.34 -1.40 23.25
C GLN A 122 -9.37 -1.54 22.13
N GLN A 123 -9.27 -2.64 21.37
CA GLN A 123 -10.21 -3.00 20.32
C GLN A 123 -11.32 -3.84 20.95
N TYR A 124 -12.58 -3.56 20.63
CA TYR A 124 -13.72 -4.39 21.05
C TYR A 124 -13.80 -5.62 20.14
N LEU A 125 -12.81 -6.50 20.28
CA LEU A 125 -12.74 -7.75 19.54
C LEU A 125 -13.78 -8.72 20.11
N GLY A 126 -14.91 -8.86 19.42
CA GLY A 126 -15.90 -9.87 19.72
C GLY A 126 -15.24 -11.26 19.78
N LYS A 127 -15.31 -11.89 20.96
CA LYS A 127 -14.76 -13.21 21.33
C LYS A 127 -13.22 -13.31 21.45
N LEU A 128 -12.62 -12.55 22.37
CA LEU A 128 -11.63 -13.16 23.27
C LEU A 128 -12.40 -13.59 24.53
N GLY A 129 -12.93 -14.82 24.51
CA GLY A 129 -13.50 -15.42 25.71
C GLY A 129 -12.41 -15.59 26.75
N HIS A 130 -12.64 -15.08 27.96
CA HIS A 130 -11.88 -15.46 29.14
C HIS A 130 -11.92 -16.99 29.30
N VAL A 131 -10.76 -17.65 29.29
CA VAL A 131 -10.47 -18.85 30.08
C VAL A 131 -9.08 -18.66 30.67
#